data_AF-A0AAP0M5H5-F1
#
_entry.id   AF-A0AAP0M5H5-F1
#
_cell.length_a   1.000
_cell.length_b   1.000
_cell.length_c   1.000
_cell.angle_alpha   90.00
_cell.angle_beta   90.00
_cell.angle_gamma   90.00
#
_symmetry.space_group_name_H-M   'P 1'
#
loop_
_entity.id
_entity.type
_entity.pdbx_description
1 polymer ?
#
loop_
_entity_poly.entity_id
_entity_poly.type
_entity_poly.pdbx_seq_one_letter_code
_entity_poly.pdbx_strand_id
1 'polypeptide(L)'
;MLGSLTIVVAHHMYSMPPYPYLATDYGTQLSLFTHHMWIVGFLIVGAAAHAAIFMVRDYDPTTRYNDLLDRVLRHRDAIISHLNWVCIFLGFHSFGLYIHNETMSALGRPQDMFSDTAIQLQPVFAQWIQNTHALAPGGTAPGATASTSLTWGGVDLVAVGGKVALLPIPLGTADFLVHHIHAFTIHVTVLILLKGVLFARSSRLIPDKANLGFRFPCDGPGRGGTCQVSAWDHVFLGLFWMYNAISVYILGVEEI
;
A
#
# COMPACT_ATOMS: atom_id res chain seq x y z
N MET A 1 -9.06 -0.49 -10.70
CA MET A 1 -10.05 -1.40 -10.10
C MET A 1 -9.59 -2.85 -10.10
N LEU A 2 -9.28 -3.47 -11.26
CA LEU A 2 -8.85 -4.87 -11.29
C LEU A 2 -7.64 -5.15 -10.37
N GLY A 3 -6.59 -4.31 -10.42
CA GLY A 3 -5.45 -4.44 -9.50
C GLY A 3 -5.86 -4.40 -8.02
N SER A 4 -6.70 -3.46 -7.60
CA SER A 4 -7.19 -3.40 -6.21
C SER A 4 -8.04 -4.61 -5.83
N LEU A 5 -8.84 -5.16 -6.76
CA LEU A 5 -9.61 -6.38 -6.53
C LEU A 5 -8.67 -7.57 -6.28
N THR A 6 -7.56 -7.67 -7.01
CA THR A 6 -6.55 -8.71 -6.80
C THR A 6 -5.93 -8.65 -5.39
N ILE A 7 -5.82 -7.47 -4.76
CA ILE A 7 -5.38 -7.35 -3.35
C ILE A 7 -6.38 -8.06 -2.45
N VAL A 8 -7.66 -7.73 -2.64
CA VAL A 8 -8.75 -8.30 -1.83
C VAL A 8 -8.78 -9.82 -1.99
N VAL A 9 -8.58 -10.34 -3.21
CA VAL A 9 -8.45 -11.78 -3.45
C VAL A 9 -7.29 -12.38 -2.66
N ALA A 10 -6.10 -11.78 -2.70
CA ALA A 10 -4.95 -12.26 -1.93
C ALA A 10 -5.27 -12.32 -0.42
N HIS A 11 -5.81 -11.24 0.14
CA HIS A 11 -6.18 -11.14 1.55
C HIS A 11 -7.26 -12.14 1.97
N HIS A 12 -8.28 -12.33 1.14
CA HIS A 12 -9.36 -13.26 1.42
C HIS A 12 -8.90 -14.70 1.32
N MET A 13 -8.05 -15.06 0.35
CA MET A 13 -7.63 -16.44 0.16
C MET A 13 -6.73 -16.98 1.28
N TYR A 14 -5.85 -16.14 1.85
CA TYR A 14 -5.00 -16.60 2.96
C TYR A 14 -5.79 -16.73 4.27
N SER A 15 -6.70 -15.79 4.54
CA SER A 15 -7.48 -15.76 5.79
C SER A 15 -8.76 -16.60 5.75
N MET A 16 -9.27 -16.93 4.56
CA MET A 16 -10.43 -17.79 4.33
C MET A 16 -10.13 -18.79 3.20
N PRO A 17 -9.28 -19.82 3.45
CA PRO A 17 -8.85 -20.78 2.42
C PRO A 17 -10.05 -21.48 1.75
N PRO A 18 -10.33 -21.22 0.47
CA PRO A 18 -11.56 -21.68 -0.17
C PRO A 18 -11.47 -23.12 -0.69
N TYR A 19 -10.28 -23.73 -0.70
CA TYR A 19 -10.04 -25.06 -1.27
C TYR A 19 -9.65 -26.08 -0.18
N PRO A 20 -10.12 -27.34 -0.29
CA PRO A 20 -9.73 -28.41 0.63
C PRO A 20 -8.21 -28.58 0.69
N TYR A 21 -7.68 -28.78 1.90
CA TYR A 21 -6.25 -29.01 2.19
C TYR A 21 -5.29 -27.85 1.85
N LEU A 22 -5.79 -26.74 1.28
CA LEU A 22 -4.97 -25.57 0.94
C LEU A 22 -4.33 -24.92 2.17
N ALA A 23 -5.09 -24.81 3.26
CA ALA A 23 -4.64 -24.17 4.50
C ALA A 23 -3.39 -24.82 5.11
N THR A 24 -3.20 -26.13 4.91
CA THR A 24 -2.04 -26.89 5.39
C THR A 24 -0.90 -27.01 4.36
N ASP A 25 -1.13 -26.51 3.15
CA ASP A 25 -0.12 -26.37 2.11
C ASP A 25 0.41 -24.93 2.12
N TYR A 26 1.30 -24.66 3.08
CA TYR A 26 1.87 -23.34 3.31
C TYR A 26 2.58 -22.77 2.09
N GLY A 27 3.23 -23.62 1.29
CA GLY A 27 3.94 -23.20 0.08
C GLY A 27 2.96 -22.66 -0.96
N THR A 28 1.83 -23.34 -1.17
CA THR A 28 0.79 -22.87 -2.10
C THR A 28 0.13 -21.58 -1.58
N GLN A 29 -0.16 -21.47 -0.28
CA GLN A 29 -0.71 -20.24 0.31
C GLN A 29 0.20 -19.03 0.09
N LEU A 30 1.48 -19.16 0.46
CA LEU A 30 2.48 -18.10 0.29
C LEU A 30 2.65 -17.72 -1.19
N SER A 31 2.70 -18.72 -2.06
CA SER A 31 2.86 -18.51 -3.51
C SER A 31 1.65 -17.78 -4.11
N LEU A 32 0.43 -18.19 -3.77
CA LEU A 32 -0.80 -17.55 -4.26
C LEU A 32 -0.90 -16.11 -3.78
N PHE A 33 -0.64 -15.86 -2.49
CA PHE A 33 -0.65 -14.52 -1.92
C PHE A 33 0.37 -13.62 -2.62
N THR A 34 1.63 -14.05 -2.68
CA THR A 34 2.73 -13.31 -3.32
C THR A 34 2.42 -13.04 -4.80
N HIS A 35 1.96 -14.04 -5.54
CA HIS A 35 1.61 -13.94 -6.94
C HIS A 35 0.53 -12.87 -7.17
N HIS A 36 -0.56 -12.91 -6.41
CA HIS A 36 -1.63 -11.94 -6.52
C HIS A 36 -1.15 -10.53 -6.13
N MET A 37 -0.36 -10.39 -5.06
CA MET A 37 0.22 -9.10 -4.66
C MET A 37 1.13 -8.49 -5.73
N TRP A 38 1.90 -9.29 -6.48
CA TRP A 38 2.66 -8.75 -7.62
C TRP A 38 1.76 -8.29 -8.77
N ILE A 39 0.74 -9.08 -9.12
CA ILE A 39 -0.24 -8.71 -10.16
C ILE A 39 -0.91 -7.38 -9.83
N VAL A 40 -1.28 -7.17 -8.56
CA VAL A 40 -1.82 -5.91 -8.04
C VAL A 40 -0.91 -4.74 -8.44
N GLY A 41 0.37 -4.83 -8.04
CA GLY A 41 1.32 -3.74 -8.18
C GLY A 41 1.46 -3.32 -9.63
N PHE A 42 1.62 -4.28 -10.54
CA PHE A 42 1.70 -4.02 -11.98
C PHE A 42 0.41 -3.41 -12.54
N LEU A 43 -0.77 -3.91 -12.16
CA LEU A 43 -2.04 -3.37 -12.66
C LEU A 43 -2.33 -1.96 -12.13
N ILE A 44 -1.95 -1.62 -10.90
CA ILE A 44 -2.12 -0.29 -10.33
C ILE A 44 -1.16 0.72 -11.01
N VAL A 45 0.11 0.37 -11.16
CA VAL A 45 1.08 1.22 -11.88
C VAL A 45 0.66 1.40 -13.34
N GLY A 46 0.20 0.33 -13.99
CA GLY A 46 -0.34 0.37 -15.35
C GLY A 46 -1.55 1.29 -15.48
N ALA A 47 -2.47 1.27 -14.50
CA ALA A 47 -3.61 2.19 -14.49
C ALA A 47 -3.17 3.67 -14.45
N ALA A 48 -2.17 4.00 -13.62
CA ALA A 48 -1.62 5.36 -13.59
C ALA A 48 -0.89 5.73 -14.88
N ALA A 49 -0.15 4.79 -15.49
CA ALA A 49 0.47 4.99 -16.79
C ALA A 49 -0.57 5.34 -17.87
N HIS A 50 -1.66 4.59 -17.93
CA HIS A 50 -2.74 4.83 -18.88
C HIS A 50 -3.51 6.13 -18.58
N ALA A 51 -3.68 6.50 -17.31
CA ALA A 51 -4.24 7.81 -16.94
C ALA A 51 -3.37 8.96 -17.45
N ALA A 52 -2.03 8.85 -17.35
CA ALA A 52 -1.14 9.85 -17.89
C ALA A 52 -1.12 9.88 -19.43
N ILE A 53 -1.22 8.72 -20.09
CA ILE A 53 -1.36 8.63 -21.56
C ILE A 53 -2.64 9.36 -21.99
N PHE A 54 -3.77 9.12 -21.32
CA PHE A 54 -5.02 9.83 -21.55
C PHE A 54 -4.83 11.34 -21.38
N MET A 55 -4.17 11.79 -20.30
CA MET A 55 -3.90 13.21 -20.07
C MET A 55 -3.08 13.86 -21.20
N VAL A 56 -2.13 13.14 -21.78
CA VAL A 56 -1.30 13.67 -22.89
C VAL A 56 -2.06 13.67 -24.21
N ARG A 57 -2.71 12.56 -24.55
CA ARG A 57 -3.24 12.32 -25.91
C ARG A 57 -4.69 12.73 -26.09
N ASP A 58 -5.54 12.42 -25.12
CA ASP A 58 -6.99 12.41 -25.32
C ASP A 58 -7.71 13.49 -24.50
N TYR A 59 -7.04 14.06 -23.49
CA TYR A 59 -7.60 15.15 -22.69
C TYR A 59 -7.67 16.45 -23.50
N ASP A 60 -8.90 16.96 -23.65
CA ASP A 60 -9.19 18.25 -24.25
C ASP A 60 -9.82 19.20 -23.21
N PRO A 61 -9.15 20.31 -22.84
CA PRO A 61 -9.67 21.27 -21.86
C PRO A 61 -10.94 21.99 -22.34
N THR A 62 -11.22 22.04 -23.65
CA THR A 62 -12.41 22.71 -24.19
C THR A 62 -13.69 21.94 -23.88
N THR A 63 -13.61 20.60 -23.86
CA THR A 63 -14.76 19.72 -23.59
C THR A 63 -14.95 19.43 -22.10
N ARG A 64 -13.95 19.71 -21.25
CA ARG A 64 -13.94 19.42 -19.81
C ARG A 64 -13.90 20.67 -18.93
N TYR A 65 -14.42 21.79 -19.43
CA TYR A 65 -14.39 23.05 -18.70
C TYR A 65 -15.15 22.96 -17.36
N ASN A 66 -14.46 23.31 -16.26
CA ASN A 66 -14.98 23.38 -14.90
C ASN A 66 -15.65 22.08 -14.38
N ASP A 67 -15.33 20.93 -15.00
CA ASP A 67 -15.71 19.63 -14.46
C ASP A 67 -14.83 19.24 -13.26
N LEU A 68 -15.04 18.05 -12.71
CA LEU A 68 -14.24 17.56 -11.58
C LEU A 68 -12.75 17.45 -11.93
N LEU A 69 -12.42 17.03 -13.16
CA LEU A 69 -11.04 16.83 -13.60
C LEU A 69 -10.31 18.17 -13.76
N ASP A 70 -10.95 19.15 -14.41
CA ASP A 70 -10.39 20.51 -14.52
C ASP A 70 -10.19 21.15 -13.15
N ARG A 71 -11.16 21.00 -12.24
CA ARG A 71 -11.01 21.48 -10.86
C ARG A 71 -9.78 20.88 -10.20
N VAL A 72 -9.60 19.55 -10.25
CA VAL A 72 -8.42 18.84 -9.71
C VAL A 72 -7.12 19.40 -10.28
N LEU A 73 -7.04 19.60 -11.60
CA LEU A 73 -5.84 20.14 -12.25
C LEU A 73 -5.49 21.55 -11.77
N ARG A 74 -6.49 22.40 -11.50
CA ARG A 74 -6.28 23.77 -11.00
C ARG A 74 -5.66 23.86 -9.62
N HIS A 75 -5.81 22.83 -8.78
CA HIS A 75 -5.19 22.79 -7.44
C HIS A 75 -4.22 21.61 -7.26
N ARG A 76 -3.65 21.09 -8.37
CA ARG A 76 -2.69 19.98 -8.36
C ARG A 76 -1.47 20.23 -7.47
N ASP A 77 -1.01 21.48 -7.35
CA ASP A 77 0.11 21.84 -6.48
C ASP A 77 -0.24 21.63 -5.00
N ALA A 78 -1.48 21.93 -4.60
CA ALA A 78 -1.96 21.69 -3.24
C ALA A 78 -2.04 20.19 -2.95
N ILE A 79 -2.59 19.40 -3.88
CA ILE A 79 -2.68 17.94 -3.73
C ILE A 79 -1.29 17.32 -3.54
N ILE A 80 -0.34 17.64 -4.43
CA ILE A 80 1.00 17.06 -4.38
C ILE A 80 1.81 17.56 -3.17
N SER A 81 1.67 18.82 -2.74
CA SER A 81 2.37 19.31 -1.55
C SER A 81 1.86 18.68 -0.25
N HIS A 82 0.54 18.49 -0.10
CA HIS A 82 0.00 17.78 1.07
C HIS A 82 0.41 16.31 1.08
N LEU A 83 0.35 15.64 -0.07
CA LEU A 83 0.77 14.25 -0.17
C LEU A 83 2.27 14.08 0.08
N ASN A 84 3.09 15.03 -0.36
CA ASN A 84 4.52 15.08 -0.02
C ASN A 84 4.72 15.18 1.50
N TRP A 85 4.01 16.10 2.17
CA TRP A 85 4.05 16.23 3.63
C TRP A 85 3.66 14.94 4.33
N VAL A 86 2.56 14.28 3.90
CA VAL A 86 2.14 12.98 4.45
C VAL A 86 3.23 11.93 4.27
N CYS A 87 3.88 11.85 3.12
CA CYS A 87 4.96 10.88 2.88
C CYS A 87 6.15 11.12 3.81
N ILE A 88 6.55 12.38 4.02
CA ILE A 88 7.63 12.73 4.95
C ILE A 88 7.23 12.37 6.39
N PHE A 89 6.02 12.75 6.80
CA PHE A 89 5.47 12.44 8.12
C PHE A 89 5.48 10.93 8.37
N LEU A 90 4.91 10.14 7.45
CA LEU A 90 4.86 8.69 7.56
C LEU A 90 6.27 8.10 7.59
N GLY A 91 7.22 8.56 6.77
CA GLY A 91 8.59 8.06 6.78
C GLY A 91 9.28 8.24 8.14
N PHE A 92 9.16 9.43 8.75
CA PHE A 92 9.74 9.68 10.08
C PHE A 92 9.04 8.91 11.21
N HIS A 93 7.71 8.77 11.15
CA HIS A 93 6.92 8.15 12.22
C HIS A 93 6.63 6.66 11.99
N SER A 94 7.28 6.03 11.01
CA SER A 94 7.28 4.58 10.81
C SER A 94 8.70 4.05 10.78
N PHE A 95 9.44 4.29 9.68
CA PHE A 95 10.81 3.83 9.53
C PHE A 95 11.76 4.45 10.57
N GLY A 96 11.53 5.72 10.95
CA GLY A 96 12.29 6.34 12.04
C GLY A 96 12.16 5.62 13.39
N LEU A 97 11.04 4.94 13.65
CA LEU A 97 10.85 4.16 14.87
C LEU A 97 11.69 2.88 14.86
N TYR A 98 11.90 2.27 13.70
CA TYR A 98 12.85 1.15 13.56
C TYR A 98 14.29 1.59 13.84
N ILE A 99 14.72 2.75 13.30
CA ILE A 99 16.04 3.31 13.60
C ILE A 99 16.19 3.62 15.09
N HIS A 100 15.16 4.19 15.72
CA HIS A 100 15.13 4.43 17.16
C HIS A 100 15.31 3.13 17.94
N ASN A 101 14.54 2.08 17.60
CA ASN A 101 14.62 0.78 18.25
C ASN A 101 16.00 0.14 18.12
N GLU A 102 16.59 0.15 16.92
CA GLU A 102 17.96 -0.33 16.68
C GLU A 102 18.97 0.43 17.56
N THR A 103 18.85 1.75 17.63
CA THR A 103 19.75 2.59 18.44
C THR A 103 19.59 2.30 19.94
N MET A 104 18.36 2.21 20.44
CA MET A 104 18.10 1.94 21.86
C MET A 104 18.56 0.52 22.25
N SER A 105 18.33 -0.46 21.38
CA SER A 105 18.81 -1.83 21.57
C SER A 105 20.35 -1.87 21.63
N ALA A 106 21.02 -1.23 20.67
CA ALA A 106 22.48 -1.15 20.62
C ALA A 106 23.10 -0.41 21.83
N LEU A 107 22.39 0.59 22.38
CA LEU A 107 22.79 1.30 23.60
C LEU A 107 22.48 0.52 24.89
N GLY A 108 21.95 -0.70 24.80
CA GLY A 108 21.59 -1.52 25.97
C GLY A 108 20.40 -0.97 26.75
N ARG A 109 19.48 -0.27 26.06
CA ARG A 109 18.29 0.36 26.65
C ARG A 109 16.98 -0.26 26.12
N PRO A 110 16.73 -1.56 26.31
CA PRO A 110 15.53 -2.22 25.78
C PRO A 110 14.23 -1.66 26.37
N GLN A 111 14.26 -1.09 27.58
CA GLN A 111 13.11 -0.43 28.21
C GLN A 111 12.65 0.86 27.50
N ASP A 112 13.49 1.43 26.65
CA ASP A 112 13.20 2.67 25.90
C ASP A 112 12.81 2.38 24.42
N MET A 113 12.65 1.11 24.07
CA MET A 113 12.20 0.67 22.75
C MET A 113 10.67 0.74 22.62
N PHE A 114 10.21 0.93 21.38
CA PHE A 114 8.83 0.68 21.00
C PHE A 114 8.61 -0.82 20.79
N SER A 115 8.00 -1.48 21.78
CA SER A 115 7.73 -2.93 21.78
C SER A 115 6.58 -3.26 22.72
N ASP A 116 6.09 -4.51 22.67
CA ASP A 116 5.03 -4.97 23.57
C ASP A 116 5.46 -5.05 25.04
N THR A 117 6.77 -5.11 25.34
CA THR A 117 7.32 -5.22 26.69
C THR A 117 7.80 -3.90 27.28
N ALA A 118 7.83 -2.83 26.49
CA ALA A 118 8.34 -1.52 26.90
C ALA A 118 7.32 -0.42 26.52
N ILE A 119 7.67 0.47 25.60
CA ILE A 119 6.76 1.54 25.15
C ILE A 119 5.84 0.98 24.07
N GLN A 120 4.60 0.68 24.45
CA GLN A 120 3.65 0.01 23.55
C GLN A 120 3.01 0.99 22.57
N LEU A 121 2.90 0.59 21.30
CA LEU A 121 2.09 1.27 20.28
C LEU A 121 1.07 0.27 19.72
N GLN A 122 -0.01 0.06 20.46
CA GLN A 122 -1.00 -0.98 20.12
C GLN A 122 -1.93 -0.53 18.97
N PRO A 123 -2.24 -1.42 18.01
CA PRO A 123 -3.19 -1.16 16.94
C PRO A 123 -4.64 -1.33 17.43
N VAL A 124 -5.06 -0.49 18.39
CA VAL A 124 -6.34 -0.61 19.11
C VAL A 124 -7.57 -0.63 18.20
N PHE A 125 -7.52 0.08 17.07
CA PHE A 125 -8.62 0.08 16.11
C PHE A 125 -8.73 -1.26 15.36
N ALA A 126 -7.61 -1.89 15.02
CA ALA A 126 -7.61 -3.20 14.38
C ALA A 126 -8.08 -4.28 15.37
N GLN A 127 -7.60 -4.23 16.62
CA GLN A 127 -8.07 -5.11 17.70
C GLN A 127 -9.57 -4.95 17.97
N TRP A 128 -10.10 -3.72 17.91
CA TRP A 128 -11.53 -3.47 18.03
C TRP A 128 -12.34 -4.10 16.88
N ILE A 129 -11.85 -4.02 15.64
CA ILE A 129 -12.47 -4.69 14.49
C ILE A 129 -12.41 -6.22 14.64
N GLN A 130 -11.25 -6.77 15.05
CA GLN A 130 -11.09 -8.20 15.35
C GLN A 130 -12.14 -8.69 16.35
N ASN A 131 -12.29 -7.99 17.47
CA ASN A 131 -13.28 -8.32 18.50
C ASN A 131 -14.72 -8.22 17.99
N THR A 132 -15.03 -7.20 17.17
CA THR A 132 -16.37 -7.04 16.59
C THR A 132 -16.73 -8.21 15.68
N HIS A 133 -15.77 -8.71 14.88
CA HIS A 133 -15.98 -9.84 13.98
C HIS A 133 -15.97 -11.19 14.70
N ALA A 134 -15.13 -11.36 15.72
CA ALA A 134 -15.07 -12.56 16.53
C ALA A 134 -16.37 -12.77 17.35
N LEU A 135 -16.98 -11.69 17.84
CA LEU A 135 -18.23 -11.71 18.63
C LEU A 135 -19.50 -11.57 17.77
N ALA A 136 -19.38 -11.48 16.45
CA ALA A 136 -20.54 -11.35 15.57
C ALA A 136 -21.51 -12.55 15.60
N PRO A 137 -21.05 -13.82 15.61
CA PRO A 137 -21.94 -14.98 15.62
C PRO A 137 -22.86 -15.00 16.85
N GLY A 138 -24.16 -15.19 16.64
CA GLY A 138 -25.17 -15.16 17.71
C GLY A 138 -25.50 -13.76 18.26
N GLY A 139 -24.69 -12.74 17.94
CA GLY A 139 -24.91 -11.34 18.29
C GLY A 139 -25.43 -10.54 17.10
N THR A 140 -24.55 -9.77 16.45
CA THR A 140 -24.89 -8.96 15.26
C THR A 140 -25.16 -9.81 14.01
N ALA A 141 -24.76 -11.09 14.02
CA ALA A 141 -25.10 -12.09 13.01
C ALA A 141 -25.78 -13.31 13.66
N PRO A 142 -27.08 -13.23 14.02
CA PRO A 142 -27.77 -14.29 14.78
C PRO A 142 -27.80 -15.66 14.07
N GLY A 143 -27.82 -15.67 12.74
CA GLY A 143 -27.84 -16.91 11.95
C GLY A 143 -26.47 -17.52 11.66
N ALA A 144 -25.38 -16.83 12.01
CA ALA A 144 -24.02 -17.32 11.81
C ALA A 144 -23.58 -18.19 12.99
N THR A 145 -22.98 -19.36 12.70
CA THR A 145 -22.46 -20.29 13.71
C THR A 145 -20.98 -20.10 14.00
N ALA A 146 -20.25 -19.38 13.15
CA ALA A 146 -18.83 -19.07 13.28
C ALA A 146 -18.54 -17.67 12.71
N SER A 147 -17.40 -17.08 13.10
CA SER A 147 -16.93 -15.80 12.58
C SER A 147 -16.58 -15.92 11.08
N THR A 148 -16.43 -14.79 10.40
CA THR A 148 -16.10 -14.77 8.96
C THR A 148 -14.72 -15.38 8.66
N SER A 149 -13.80 -15.32 9.61
CA SER A 149 -12.52 -16.03 9.60
C SER A 149 -12.12 -16.38 11.03
N LEU A 150 -11.36 -17.46 11.19
CA LEU A 150 -10.77 -17.87 12.46
C LEU A 150 -9.57 -16.97 12.85
N THR A 151 -9.06 -16.14 11.94
CA THR A 151 -7.95 -15.22 12.23
C THR A 151 -8.36 -14.06 13.15
N TRP A 152 -9.66 -13.72 13.22
CA TRP A 152 -10.16 -12.60 14.03
C TRP A 152 -10.04 -12.84 15.54
N GLY A 153 -10.02 -14.10 15.98
CA GLY A 153 -10.08 -14.46 17.39
C GLY A 153 -10.80 -15.78 17.64
N GLY A 154 -10.68 -16.31 18.86
CA GLY A 154 -11.28 -17.57 19.28
C GLY A 154 -10.27 -18.49 19.99
N VAL A 155 -10.75 -19.55 20.64
CA VAL A 155 -9.90 -20.56 21.30
C VAL A 155 -9.55 -21.71 20.35
N ASP A 156 -10.31 -21.85 19.26
CA ASP A 156 -10.25 -23.03 18.41
C ASP A 156 -9.16 -22.92 17.33
N LEU A 157 -8.02 -23.55 17.62
CA LEU A 157 -7.02 -23.86 16.61
C LEU A 157 -7.54 -24.99 15.71
N VAL A 158 -7.53 -24.78 14.40
CA VAL A 158 -7.88 -25.83 13.44
C VAL A 158 -6.60 -26.48 12.93
N ALA A 159 -6.44 -27.78 13.20
CA ALA A 159 -5.33 -28.57 12.70
C ALA A 159 -5.82 -29.69 11.78
N VAL A 160 -5.08 -29.96 10.69
CA VAL A 160 -5.32 -31.06 9.76
C VAL A 160 -4.00 -31.78 9.52
N GLY A 161 -3.96 -33.09 9.73
CA GLY A 161 -2.75 -33.89 9.52
C GLY A 161 -1.54 -33.45 10.34
N GLY A 162 -1.76 -32.95 11.57
CA GLY A 162 -0.69 -32.46 12.45
C GLY A 162 -0.13 -31.09 12.10
N LYS A 163 -0.70 -30.40 11.10
CA LYS A 163 -0.36 -29.02 10.72
C LYS A 163 -1.47 -28.07 11.13
N VAL A 164 -1.12 -26.84 11.48
CA VAL A 164 -2.08 -25.78 11.79
C VAL A 164 -2.64 -25.24 10.48
N ALA A 165 -3.94 -25.34 10.28
CA ALA A 165 -4.62 -24.79 9.11
C ALA A 165 -4.89 -23.30 9.29
N LEU A 166 -5.46 -22.92 10.44
CA LEU A 166 -5.81 -21.54 10.80
C LEU A 166 -5.71 -21.38 12.32
N LEU A 167 -5.25 -20.21 12.76
CA LEU A 167 -5.24 -19.76 14.15
C LEU A 167 -5.58 -18.25 14.21
N PRO A 168 -6.00 -17.73 15.39
CA PRO A 168 -6.09 -16.29 15.62
C PRO A 168 -4.75 -15.61 15.37
N ILE A 169 -4.78 -14.45 14.70
CA ILE A 169 -3.60 -13.62 14.44
C ILE A 169 -3.65 -12.44 15.42
N PRO A 170 -2.91 -12.48 16.54
CA PRO A 170 -2.86 -11.35 17.45
C PRO A 170 -2.13 -10.18 16.78
N LEU A 171 -2.59 -8.95 17.06
CA LEU A 171 -1.96 -7.74 16.54
C LEU A 171 -1.32 -6.96 17.70
N GLY A 172 -0.01 -6.79 17.65
CA GLY A 172 0.79 -6.08 18.66
C GLY A 172 1.49 -4.84 18.12
N THR A 173 2.52 -4.40 18.85
CA THR A 173 3.31 -3.21 18.48
C THR A 173 4.07 -3.42 17.18
N ALA A 174 4.59 -4.63 16.92
CA ALA A 174 5.27 -4.95 15.67
C ALA A 174 4.34 -4.79 14.45
N ASP A 175 3.10 -5.29 14.56
CA ASP A 175 2.08 -5.13 13.52
C ASP A 175 1.75 -3.66 13.28
N PHE A 176 1.63 -2.85 14.35
CA PHE A 176 1.40 -1.42 14.21
C PHE A 176 2.52 -0.76 13.39
N LEU A 177 3.78 -1.09 13.66
CA LEU A 177 4.93 -0.51 12.95
C LEU A 177 4.93 -0.90 11.47
N VAL A 178 4.79 -2.20 11.15
CA VAL A 178 4.85 -2.67 9.76
C VAL A 178 3.68 -2.15 8.92
N HIS A 179 2.48 -2.02 9.50
CA HIS A 179 1.33 -1.43 8.81
C HIS A 179 1.54 0.05 8.47
N HIS A 180 2.27 0.80 9.31
CA HIS A 180 2.62 2.18 8.99
C HIS A 180 3.72 2.27 7.92
N ILE A 181 4.60 1.27 7.80
CA ILE A 181 5.53 1.15 6.66
C ILE A 181 4.76 0.85 5.36
N HIS A 182 3.75 -0.03 5.41
CA HIS A 182 2.86 -0.27 4.27
C HIS A 182 2.16 1.02 3.84
N ALA A 183 1.61 1.77 4.79
CA ALA A 183 1.01 3.07 4.52
C ALA A 183 2.04 4.02 3.87
N PHE A 184 3.24 4.15 4.44
CA PHE A 184 4.31 5.00 3.90
C PHE A 184 4.65 4.66 2.44
N THR A 185 4.99 3.40 2.17
CA THR A 185 5.42 2.95 0.83
C THR A 185 4.32 3.07 -0.22
N ILE A 186 3.06 2.79 0.15
CA ILE A 186 1.90 3.00 -0.73
C ILE A 186 1.70 4.50 -1.02
N HIS A 187 1.76 5.37 -0.01
CA HIS A 187 1.58 6.82 -0.21
C HIS A 187 2.68 7.42 -1.09
N VAL A 188 3.94 6.98 -0.96
CA VAL A 188 5.02 7.42 -1.85
C VAL A 188 4.80 6.93 -3.29
N THR A 189 4.35 5.69 -3.46
CA THR A 189 3.99 5.16 -4.78
C THR A 189 2.87 6.01 -5.42
N VAL A 190 1.83 6.33 -4.66
CA VAL A 190 0.74 7.22 -5.11
C VAL A 190 1.25 8.62 -5.42
N LEU A 191 2.14 9.19 -4.60
CA LEU A 191 2.73 10.52 -4.83
C LEU A 191 3.41 10.59 -6.19
N ILE A 192 4.25 9.60 -6.50
CA ILE A 192 5.00 9.55 -7.76
C ILE A 192 4.05 9.41 -8.94
N LEU A 193 3.14 8.44 -8.89
CA LEU A 193 2.22 8.15 -9.99
C LEU A 193 1.23 9.30 -10.23
N LEU A 194 0.62 9.83 -9.16
CA LEU A 194 -0.34 10.93 -9.25
C LEU A 194 0.33 12.21 -9.75
N LYS A 195 1.55 12.52 -9.29
CA LYS A 195 2.33 13.65 -9.82
C LYS A 195 2.61 13.47 -11.31
N GLY A 196 2.93 12.25 -11.75
CA GLY A 196 3.12 11.92 -13.17
C GLY A 196 1.89 12.24 -14.01
N VAL A 197 0.69 11.89 -13.51
CA VAL A 197 -0.59 12.17 -14.20
C VAL A 197 -0.91 13.67 -14.20
N LEU A 198 -0.90 14.32 -13.04
CA LEU A 198 -1.34 15.72 -12.89
C LEU A 198 -0.41 16.73 -13.59
N PHE A 199 0.87 16.39 -13.76
CA PHE A 199 1.89 17.24 -14.39
C PHE A 199 2.31 16.73 -15.78
N ALA A 200 1.54 15.82 -16.38
CA ALA A 200 1.83 15.25 -17.70
C ALA A 200 1.78 16.32 -18.81
N ARG A 201 0.78 17.21 -18.77
CA ARG A 201 0.56 18.22 -19.82
C ARG A 201 1.39 19.49 -19.67
N SER A 202 1.63 19.90 -18.42
CA SER A 202 2.32 21.15 -18.12
C SER A 202 2.86 21.12 -16.69
N SER A 203 3.85 21.94 -16.44
CA SER A 203 4.40 22.22 -15.12
C SER A 203 4.89 23.67 -15.09
N ARG A 204 5.24 24.18 -13.90
CA ARG A 204 5.86 25.52 -13.80
C ARG A 204 7.21 25.59 -14.53
N LEU A 205 7.93 24.47 -14.62
CA LEU A 205 9.25 24.36 -15.25
C LEU A 205 9.16 24.23 -16.78
N ILE A 206 8.25 23.38 -17.26
CA ILE A 206 8.01 23.09 -18.68
C ILE A 206 6.51 23.29 -18.94
N PRO A 207 6.09 24.48 -19.42
CA PRO A 207 4.69 24.81 -19.66
C PRO A 207 4.05 23.99 -20.80
N ASP A 208 4.84 23.67 -21.82
CA ASP A 208 4.43 23.04 -23.08
C ASP A 208 4.73 21.53 -23.13
N LYS A 209 4.82 20.88 -21.96
CA LYS A 209 5.21 19.47 -21.83
C LYS A 209 4.34 18.51 -22.67
N ALA A 210 3.06 18.84 -22.86
CA ALA A 210 2.15 18.07 -23.70
C ALA A 210 2.67 17.87 -25.14
N ASN A 211 3.42 18.85 -25.68
CA ASN A 211 3.97 18.79 -27.04
C ASN A 211 5.15 17.82 -27.15
N LEU A 212 5.86 17.57 -26.03
CA LEU A 212 6.95 16.59 -25.96
C LEU A 212 6.42 15.15 -25.90
N GLY A 213 5.13 14.99 -25.59
CA GLY A 213 4.44 13.70 -25.53
C GLY A 213 4.60 12.98 -24.18
N PHE A 214 4.18 11.72 -24.14
CA PHE A 214 4.14 10.93 -22.91
C PHE A 214 5.53 10.39 -22.50
N ARG A 215 6.35 10.02 -23.49
CA ARG A 215 7.63 9.34 -23.30
C ARG A 215 8.73 10.10 -24.03
N PHE A 216 9.53 10.82 -23.27
CA PHE A 216 10.71 11.57 -23.72
C PHE A 216 11.70 11.68 -22.53
N PRO A 217 13.02 11.74 -22.76
CA PRO A 217 13.99 11.64 -21.67
C PRO A 217 14.14 12.94 -20.85
N CYS A 218 14.11 14.09 -21.52
CA CYS A 218 14.27 15.43 -20.93
C CYS A 218 13.88 16.53 -21.92
N ASP A 219 13.89 17.78 -21.46
CA ASP A 219 13.85 19.04 -22.24
C ASP A 219 15.21 19.77 -22.17
N GLY A 220 16.29 19.00 -22.38
CA GLY A 220 17.68 19.48 -22.36
C GLY A 220 18.27 19.83 -20.98
N PRO A 221 19.55 20.25 -20.93
CA PRO A 221 20.27 20.58 -19.69
C PRO A 221 19.93 21.96 -19.10
N GLY A 222 19.12 22.77 -19.80
CA GLY A 222 18.72 24.09 -19.34
C GLY A 222 17.90 24.06 -18.03
N ARG A 223 17.65 25.22 -17.44
CA ARG A 223 16.85 25.40 -16.20
C ARG A 223 17.35 24.56 -15.00
N GLY A 224 18.65 24.24 -14.95
CA GLY A 224 19.27 23.40 -13.91
C GLY A 224 19.19 21.89 -14.18
N GLY A 225 18.67 21.47 -15.33
CA GLY A 225 18.49 20.08 -15.73
C GLY A 225 17.01 19.64 -15.68
N THR A 226 16.53 19.03 -16.76
CA THR A 226 15.12 18.59 -16.91
C THR A 226 14.98 17.08 -17.09
N CYS A 227 15.92 16.32 -16.54
CA CYS A 227 15.88 14.86 -16.59
C CYS A 227 14.63 14.30 -15.91
N GLN A 228 14.08 13.22 -16.46
CA GLN A 228 12.99 12.44 -15.85
C GLN A 228 11.69 13.24 -15.57
N VAL A 229 11.42 14.24 -16.40
CA VAL A 229 10.21 15.07 -16.27
C VAL A 229 8.99 14.49 -16.98
N SER A 230 9.15 13.48 -17.83
CA SER A 230 8.03 12.89 -18.57
C SER A 230 7.14 12.05 -17.65
N ALA A 231 5.89 11.84 -18.06
CA ALA A 231 5.00 10.97 -17.30
C ALA A 231 5.46 9.50 -17.36
N TRP A 232 6.13 9.08 -18.44
CA TRP A 232 6.76 7.77 -18.52
C TRP A 232 7.84 7.59 -17.45
N ASP A 233 8.65 8.61 -17.17
CA ASP A 233 9.66 8.53 -16.11
C ASP A 233 9.04 8.43 -14.71
N HIS A 234 7.85 9.00 -14.49
CA HIS A 234 7.12 8.80 -13.24
C HIS A 234 6.58 7.37 -13.11
N VAL A 235 6.21 6.72 -14.22
CA VAL A 235 5.88 5.28 -14.23
C VAL A 235 7.12 4.45 -13.90
N PHE A 236 8.27 4.77 -14.51
CA PHE A 236 9.55 4.13 -14.22
C PHE A 236 9.90 4.22 -12.72
N LEU A 237 9.86 5.42 -12.12
CA LEU A 237 10.10 5.60 -10.69
C LEU A 237 9.04 4.90 -9.82
N GLY A 238 7.77 4.91 -10.28
CA GLY A 238 6.66 4.25 -9.61
C GLY A 238 6.82 2.73 -9.54
N LEU A 239 7.48 2.09 -10.52
CA LEU A 239 7.77 0.66 -10.48
C LEU A 239 8.73 0.28 -9.36
N PHE A 240 9.76 1.10 -9.08
CA PHE A 240 10.68 0.84 -7.96
C PHE A 240 9.98 0.96 -6.61
N TRP A 241 9.11 1.96 -6.46
CA TRP A 241 8.35 2.14 -5.21
C TRP A 241 7.25 1.11 -5.04
N MET A 242 6.60 0.69 -6.13
CA MET A 242 5.70 -0.46 -6.11
C MET A 242 6.46 -1.73 -5.70
N TYR A 243 7.64 -1.98 -6.28
CA TYR A 243 8.49 -3.10 -5.87
C TYR A 243 8.80 -3.04 -4.38
N ASN A 244 9.25 -1.90 -3.88
CA ASN A 244 9.54 -1.72 -2.46
C ASN A 244 8.31 -1.98 -1.58
N ALA A 245 7.15 -1.40 -1.94
CA ALA A 245 5.91 -1.58 -1.18
C ALA A 245 5.48 -3.05 -1.13
N ILE A 246 5.50 -3.75 -2.26
CA ILE A 246 5.05 -5.15 -2.36
C ILE A 246 6.05 -6.10 -1.70
N SER A 247 7.35 -5.86 -1.85
CA SER A 247 8.39 -6.65 -1.18
C SER A 247 8.29 -6.55 0.34
N VAL A 248 8.18 -5.34 0.90
CA VAL A 248 7.99 -5.17 2.36
C VAL A 248 6.70 -5.83 2.80
N TYR A 249 5.64 -5.70 2.01
CA TYR A 249 4.34 -6.29 2.34
C TYR A 249 4.38 -7.82 2.43
N ILE A 250 5.01 -8.49 1.47
CA ILE A 250 5.13 -9.96 1.47
C ILE A 250 6.02 -10.42 2.62
N LEU A 251 7.15 -9.75 2.87
CA LEU A 251 8.05 -10.09 3.98
C LEU A 251 7.39 -9.85 5.35
N GLY A 252 6.60 -8.78 5.48
CA GLY A 252 5.85 -8.49 6.71
C GLY A 252 4.74 -9.50 7.01
N VAL A 253 4.29 -10.27 6.02
CA VAL A 253 3.34 -11.38 6.21
C VAL A 253 4.05 -12.68 6.62
N GLU A 254 5.35 -12.84 6.32
CA GLU A 254 6.14 -14.01 6.73
C GLU A 254 6.49 -14.01 8.23
N GLU A 255 6.36 -12.87 8.92
CA GLU A 255 6.58 -12.76 10.38
C GLU A 255 5.31 -13.03 11.22
N ILE A 256 4.16 -13.29 10.57
CA ILE A 256 2.85 -13.57 11.21
C ILE A 256 2.52 -15.07 11.11
#